data_AF-A0AAV9S2N4-F1
#
_entry.id   AF-A0AAV9S2N4-F1
#
_cell.length_a   1.000
_cell.length_b   1.000
_cell.length_c   1.000
_cell.angle_alpha   90.00
_cell.angle_beta   90.00
_cell.angle_gamma   90.00
#
_symmetry.space_group_name_H-M   'P 1'
#
loop_
_entity.id
_entity.type
_entity.pdbx_description
1 polymer ?
#
loop_
_entity_poly.entity_id
_entity_poly.type
_entity_poly.pdbx_seq_one_letter_code
_entity_poly.pdbx_strand_id
1 'polypeptide(L)'
;MLNIMEEYDWHVFSIVTSKFPGYQEFINILKTTVDNSFVGWDLQNIITLDAVEEDSRSQIMLKKVQSPVVLLYCSKDEAVYILEEARSLGLTGFGYIWIVPSLTTGNPEITPEAFPSGMISVSYDDWDYPLEARVRDGLGIITSAAAAMLVEYGDIPEAKTSCYGQMEKTSKLPPSALHK
;
A
#
# COMPACT_ATOMS: atom_id res chain seq x y z
N MET A 1 -5.48 8.13 -4.15
CA MET A 1 -6.81 7.49 -4.10
C MET A 1 -7.89 8.55 -3.92
N LEU A 2 -7.92 9.27 -2.80
CA LEU A 2 -8.94 10.33 -2.58
C LEU A 2 -8.96 11.38 -3.69
N ASN A 3 -7.82 11.87 -4.18
CA ASN A 3 -7.79 12.81 -5.31
C ASN A 3 -8.42 12.24 -6.59
N ILE A 4 -8.31 10.93 -6.85
CA ILE A 4 -8.99 10.29 -7.99
C ILE A 4 -10.49 10.37 -7.77
N MET A 5 -10.95 10.02 -6.56
CA MET A 5 -12.36 10.05 -6.23
C MET A 5 -12.95 11.45 -6.29
N GLU A 6 -12.22 12.47 -5.83
CA GLU A 6 -12.63 13.87 -5.89
C GLU A 6 -12.79 14.35 -7.33
N GLU A 7 -11.86 14.01 -8.22
CA GLU A 7 -11.93 14.37 -9.64
C GLU A 7 -13.17 13.79 -10.37
N TYR A 8 -13.67 12.64 -9.90
CA TYR A 8 -14.84 11.97 -10.48
C TYR A 8 -16.13 12.13 -9.63
N ASP A 9 -16.15 13.03 -8.65
CA ASP A 9 -17.27 13.24 -7.72
C ASP A 9 -17.71 11.96 -6.95
N TRP A 10 -16.80 11.03 -6.72
CA TRP A 10 -17.05 9.78 -6.00
C TRP A 10 -16.92 9.96 -4.48
N HIS A 11 -17.86 10.70 -3.89
CA HIS A 11 -17.79 11.05 -2.47
C HIS A 11 -18.27 9.95 -1.50
N VAL A 12 -18.99 8.93 -2.00
CA VAL A 12 -19.54 7.83 -1.19
C VAL A 12 -18.72 6.56 -1.35
N PHE A 13 -18.10 6.08 -0.27
CA PHE A 13 -17.19 4.94 -0.33
C PHE A 13 -17.14 4.09 0.94
N SER A 14 -16.55 2.91 0.82
CA SER A 14 -16.24 2.01 1.94
C SER A 14 -14.78 1.62 1.91
N ILE A 15 -14.22 1.32 3.07
CA ILE A 15 -12.86 0.79 3.22
C ILE A 15 -12.96 -0.70 3.56
N VAL A 16 -12.27 -1.54 2.80
CA VAL A 16 -12.10 -2.95 3.08
C VAL A 16 -10.60 -3.22 3.26
N THR A 17 -10.21 -3.89 4.33
CA THR A 17 -8.81 -4.26 4.55
C THR A 17 -8.69 -5.73 4.95
N SER A 18 -7.55 -6.35 4.67
CA SER A 18 -7.12 -7.53 5.46
C SER A 18 -6.42 -7.06 6.74
N LYS A 19 -5.83 -8.00 7.48
CA LYS A 19 -4.90 -7.71 8.59
C LYS A 19 -3.45 -7.52 8.13
N PHE A 20 -3.22 -7.32 6.83
CA PHE A 20 -1.88 -7.10 6.30
C PHE A 20 -1.19 -5.90 6.98
N PRO A 21 0.10 -5.97 7.30
CA PRO A 21 0.81 -4.87 7.96
C PRO A 21 0.59 -3.53 7.24
N GLY A 22 0.31 -2.48 8.01
CA GLY A 22 -0.03 -1.14 7.49
C GLY A 22 -1.53 -0.84 7.34
N TYR A 23 -2.42 -1.82 7.57
CA TYR A 23 -3.87 -1.59 7.39
C TYR A 23 -4.44 -0.54 8.35
N GLN A 24 -3.93 -0.46 9.59
CA GLN A 24 -4.39 0.53 10.57
C GLN A 24 -3.98 1.93 10.13
N GLU A 25 -2.75 2.10 9.67
CA GLU A 25 -2.23 3.34 9.11
C GLU A 25 -3.04 3.77 7.87
N PHE A 26 -3.34 2.83 6.97
CA PHE A 26 -4.17 3.09 5.80
C PHE A 26 -5.56 3.63 6.19
N ILE A 27 -6.25 2.97 7.13
CA ILE A 27 -7.54 3.42 7.65
C ILE A 27 -7.43 4.79 8.31
N ASN A 28 -6.41 4.99 9.17
CA ASN A 28 -6.25 6.21 9.95
C ASN A 28 -5.94 7.41 9.06
N ILE A 29 -5.09 7.25 8.05
CA ILE A 29 -4.76 8.31 7.08
C ILE A 29 -6.02 8.70 6.32
N LEU A 30 -6.79 7.73 5.80
CA LEU A 30 -8.02 8.02 5.07
C LEU A 30 -9.04 8.75 5.95
N LYS A 31 -9.33 8.23 7.15
CA LYS A 31 -10.24 8.87 8.12
C LYS A 31 -9.82 10.31 8.43
N THR A 32 -8.57 10.50 8.83
CA THR A 32 -8.06 11.83 9.19
C THR A 32 -8.13 12.77 8.00
N THR A 33 -7.89 12.28 6.78
CA THR A 33 -7.96 13.12 5.58
C THR A 33 -9.39 13.52 5.24
N VAL A 34 -10.36 12.59 5.33
CA VAL A 34 -11.76 12.91 5.06
C VAL A 34 -12.40 13.78 6.13
N ASP A 35 -12.08 13.56 7.41
CA ASP A 35 -12.60 14.34 8.54
C ASP A 35 -12.11 15.80 8.51
N ASN A 36 -10.92 16.04 7.96
CA ASN A 36 -10.33 17.38 7.83
C ASN A 36 -10.55 18.02 6.44
N SER A 37 -11.40 17.42 5.61
CA SER A 37 -11.70 17.90 4.25
C SER A 37 -13.07 18.58 4.18
N PHE A 38 -13.21 19.58 3.30
CA PHE A 38 -14.48 20.27 3.03
C PHE A 38 -15.30 19.64 1.89
N VAL A 39 -14.82 18.55 1.29
CA VAL A 39 -15.44 17.90 0.11
C VAL A 39 -16.78 17.24 0.45
N GLY A 40 -17.03 16.89 1.72
CA GLY A 40 -18.27 16.24 2.13
C GLY A 40 -18.29 14.74 1.85
N TRP A 41 -17.19 14.06 2.17
CA TRP A 41 -17.05 12.61 2.05
C TRP A 41 -18.08 11.84 2.88
N ASP A 42 -18.64 10.76 2.32
CA ASP A 42 -19.50 9.80 3.01
C ASP A 42 -18.80 8.44 3.08
N LEU A 43 -18.09 8.21 4.19
CA LEU A 43 -17.45 6.94 4.51
C LEU A 43 -18.47 6.01 5.19
N GLN A 44 -19.03 5.06 4.44
CA GLN A 44 -20.14 4.23 4.91
C GLN A 44 -19.72 3.08 5.81
N ASN A 45 -18.70 2.31 5.41
CA ASN A 45 -18.26 1.14 6.16
C ASN A 45 -16.74 1.03 6.19
N ILE A 46 -16.25 0.44 7.29
CA ILE A 46 -14.85 0.02 7.44
C ILE A 46 -14.88 -1.44 7.86
N ILE A 47 -14.39 -2.30 6.98
CA ILE A 47 -14.47 -3.74 7.12
C ILE A 47 -13.06 -4.29 7.14
N THR A 48 -12.69 -4.97 8.23
CA THR A 48 -11.42 -5.68 8.31
C THR A 48 -11.70 -7.19 8.27
N LEU A 49 -11.15 -7.85 7.25
CA LEU A 49 -11.31 -9.26 6.97
C LEU A 49 -10.11 -10.05 7.49
N ASP A 50 -10.35 -11.30 7.87
CA ASP A 50 -9.30 -12.28 8.09
C ASP A 50 -9.17 -13.10 6.80
N ALA A 51 -8.19 -12.76 5.96
CA ALA A 51 -8.03 -13.32 4.62
C ALA A 51 -7.21 -14.63 4.60
N VAL A 52 -6.82 -15.15 5.77
CA VAL A 52 -6.02 -16.37 5.92
C VAL A 52 -6.91 -17.62 6.13
N GLU A 53 -8.17 -17.43 6.55
CA GLU A 53 -9.15 -18.50 6.71
C GLU A 53 -10.28 -18.34 5.68
N GLU A 54 -10.61 -19.41 4.95
CA GLU A 54 -11.84 -19.51 4.16
C GLU A 54 -13.03 -19.55 5.13
N ASP A 55 -13.51 -18.36 5.52
CA ASP A 55 -14.57 -18.23 6.50
C ASP A 55 -15.78 -17.52 5.92
N SER A 56 -16.95 -18.15 6.12
CA SER A 56 -18.27 -17.55 5.99
C SER A 56 -18.41 -16.14 6.58
N ARG A 57 -17.63 -15.82 7.63
CA ARG A 57 -17.55 -14.47 8.22
C ARG A 57 -17.13 -13.40 7.21
N SER A 58 -16.19 -13.70 6.30
CA SER A 58 -15.73 -12.75 5.30
C SER A 58 -16.84 -12.39 4.31
N GLN A 59 -17.61 -13.37 3.84
CA GLN A 59 -18.79 -13.13 3.00
C GLN A 59 -19.85 -12.30 3.73
N ILE A 60 -20.14 -12.61 5.00
CA ILE A 60 -21.12 -11.87 5.80
C ILE A 60 -20.71 -10.40 5.97
N MET A 61 -19.41 -10.14 6.17
CA MET A 61 -18.90 -8.79 6.29
C MET A 61 -18.93 -8.04 4.95
N LEU A 62 -18.53 -8.67 3.85
CA LEU A 62 -18.57 -8.07 2.51
C LEU A 62 -19.99 -7.69 2.07
N LYS A 63 -21.02 -8.43 2.48
CA LYS A 63 -22.44 -8.06 2.22
C LYS A 63 -22.86 -6.70 2.80
N LYS A 64 -22.08 -6.13 3.73
CA LYS A 64 -22.35 -4.79 4.28
C LYS A 64 -21.93 -3.66 3.33
N VAL A 65 -21.12 -3.96 2.32
CA VAL A 65 -20.71 -2.97 1.32
C VAL A 65 -21.92 -2.60 0.46
N GLN A 66 -22.29 -1.31 0.51
CA GLN A 66 -23.36 -0.72 -0.29
C GLN A 66 -22.88 0.47 -1.12
N SER A 67 -21.66 0.94 -0.88
CA SER A 67 -21.09 2.09 -1.57
C SER A 67 -20.61 1.70 -2.98
N PRO A 68 -20.71 2.62 -3.96
CA PRO A 68 -20.25 2.38 -5.32
C PRO A 68 -18.72 2.28 -5.41
N VAL A 69 -17.99 2.95 -4.50
CA VAL A 69 -16.52 2.88 -4.46
C VAL A 69 -16.07 2.10 -3.24
N VAL A 70 -15.09 1.21 -3.44
CA VAL A 70 -14.47 0.40 -2.40
C VAL A 70 -12.95 0.57 -2.46
N LEU A 71 -12.38 1.08 -1.38
CA LEU A 71 -10.93 1.16 -1.18
C LEU A 71 -10.46 -0.13 -0.52
N LEU A 72 -9.69 -0.95 -1.22
CA LEU A 72 -9.20 -2.23 -0.71
C LEU A 72 -7.70 -2.15 -0.38
N TYR A 73 -7.34 -2.53 0.86
CA TYR A 73 -5.95 -2.68 1.30
C TYR A 73 -5.67 -4.10 1.80
N CYS A 74 -4.85 -4.83 1.06
CA CYS A 74 -4.37 -6.17 1.42
C CYS A 74 -3.13 -6.53 0.59
N SER A 75 -2.48 -7.65 0.89
CA SER A 75 -1.51 -8.23 -0.05
C SER A 75 -2.16 -8.71 -1.34
N LYS A 76 -1.36 -8.93 -2.38
CA LYS A 76 -1.83 -9.49 -3.66
C LYS A 76 -2.47 -10.86 -3.49
N ASP A 77 -1.90 -11.73 -2.66
CA ASP A 77 -2.42 -13.09 -2.44
C ASP A 77 -3.77 -13.06 -1.70
N GLU A 78 -3.90 -12.23 -0.67
CA GLU A 78 -5.18 -12.02 0.02
C GLU A 78 -6.24 -11.38 -0.89
N ALA A 79 -5.83 -10.52 -1.83
CA ALA A 79 -6.73 -9.87 -2.77
C ALA A 79 -7.42 -10.85 -3.70
N VAL A 80 -6.72 -11.91 -4.12
CA VAL A 80 -7.30 -12.99 -4.93
C VAL A 80 -8.52 -13.56 -4.21
N TYR A 81 -8.37 -13.93 -2.94
CA TYR A 81 -9.46 -14.46 -2.14
C TYR A 81 -10.60 -13.45 -1.93
N ILE A 82 -10.27 -12.22 -1.50
CA ILE A 82 -11.27 -11.19 -1.21
C ILE A 82 -12.09 -10.83 -2.46
N LEU A 83 -11.45 -10.72 -3.61
CA LEU A 83 -12.12 -10.33 -4.86
C LEU A 83 -12.92 -11.49 -5.48
N GLU A 84 -12.50 -12.74 -5.28
CA GLU A 84 -13.30 -13.92 -5.62
C GLU A 84 -14.61 -13.96 -4.81
N GLU A 85 -14.52 -13.71 -3.50
CA GLU A 85 -15.70 -13.62 -2.64
C GLU A 85 -16.58 -12.41 -2.97
N ALA A 86 -15.98 -11.26 -3.25
CA ALA A 86 -16.73 -10.09 -3.72
C ALA A 86 -17.48 -10.38 -5.02
N ARG A 87 -16.87 -11.15 -5.94
CA ARG A 87 -17.50 -11.58 -7.19
C ARG A 87 -18.68 -12.50 -6.95
N SER A 88 -18.57 -13.47 -6.04
CA SER A 88 -19.67 -14.38 -5.71
C SER A 88 -20.89 -13.63 -5.14
N LEU A 89 -20.66 -12.48 -4.51
CA LEU A 89 -21.67 -11.57 -3.97
C LEU A 89 -22.17 -10.51 -4.98
N GLY A 90 -21.63 -10.48 -6.21
CA GLY A 90 -21.98 -9.48 -7.22
C GLY A 90 -21.43 -8.08 -6.96
N LEU A 91 -20.41 -7.95 -6.08
CA LEU A 91 -19.79 -6.68 -5.70
C LEU A 91 -18.66 -6.25 -6.65
N THR A 92 -18.43 -6.96 -7.75
CA THR A 92 -17.36 -6.67 -8.73
C THR A 92 -17.90 -6.34 -10.13
N GLY A 93 -19.22 -6.30 -10.29
CA GLY A 93 -19.87 -5.95 -11.55
C GLY A 93 -19.98 -4.44 -11.77
N PHE A 94 -20.67 -4.05 -12.84
CA PHE A 94 -20.99 -2.65 -13.11
C PHE A 94 -21.77 -2.03 -11.94
N GLY A 95 -21.29 -0.89 -11.45
CA GLY A 95 -21.82 -0.21 -10.26
C GLY A 95 -20.86 -0.25 -9.06
N TYR A 96 -19.82 -1.08 -9.10
CA TYR A 96 -18.75 -1.11 -8.11
C TYR A 96 -17.40 -0.76 -8.73
N ILE A 97 -16.65 0.09 -8.05
CA ILE A 97 -15.30 0.52 -8.43
C ILE A 97 -14.37 0.14 -7.28
N TRP A 98 -13.46 -0.80 -7.55
CA TRP A 98 -12.43 -1.20 -6.61
C TRP A 98 -11.16 -0.41 -6.87
N ILE A 99 -10.70 0.34 -5.87
CA ILE A 99 -9.43 1.08 -5.93
C ILE A 99 -8.45 0.45 -4.94
N VAL A 100 -7.26 0.09 -5.42
CA VAL A 100 -6.25 -0.63 -4.65
C VAL A 100 -4.88 0.06 -4.71
N PRO A 101 -4.01 -0.13 -3.69
CA PRO A 101 -2.62 0.32 -3.75
C PRO A 101 -1.75 -0.63 -4.60
N SER A 102 -0.55 -0.16 -4.95
CA SER A 102 0.46 -0.92 -5.68
C SER A 102 0.78 -2.28 -5.06
N LEU A 103 0.76 -2.38 -3.72
CA LEU A 103 1.01 -3.61 -2.97
C LEU A 103 0.01 -4.72 -3.35
N THR A 104 -1.26 -4.35 -3.53
CA THR A 104 -2.34 -5.28 -3.86
C THR A 104 -2.26 -5.74 -5.32
N THR A 105 -1.80 -4.86 -6.21
CA THR A 105 -1.59 -5.21 -7.63
C THR A 105 -0.31 -6.01 -7.85
N GLY A 106 0.77 -5.68 -7.15
CA GLY A 106 2.11 -6.21 -7.38
C GLY A 106 2.57 -5.97 -8.83
N ASN A 107 3.22 -6.96 -9.44
CA ASN A 107 3.58 -6.92 -10.85
C ASN A 107 2.31 -6.96 -11.74
N PRO A 108 2.03 -5.92 -12.55
CA PRO A 108 0.85 -5.87 -13.43
C PRO A 108 0.92 -6.86 -14.62
N GLU A 109 2.11 -7.33 -15.00
CA GLU A 109 2.27 -8.35 -16.05
C GLU A 109 1.68 -9.71 -15.63
N ILE A 110 1.55 -9.95 -14.33
CA ILE A 110 0.99 -11.18 -13.76
C ILE A 110 -0.31 -10.82 -13.04
N THR A 111 -1.41 -10.70 -13.78
CA THR A 111 -2.72 -10.34 -13.21
C THR A 111 -3.56 -11.60 -12.94
N PRO A 112 -3.98 -11.87 -11.69
CA PRO A 112 -4.87 -12.99 -11.37
C PRO A 112 -6.25 -12.86 -12.01
N GLU A 113 -6.87 -13.98 -12.39
CA GLU A 113 -8.24 -14.01 -12.95
C GLU A 113 -9.30 -13.48 -11.97
N ALA A 114 -9.04 -13.55 -10.65
CA ALA A 114 -9.88 -13.00 -9.60
C ALA A 114 -10.05 -11.47 -9.69
N PHE A 115 -9.11 -10.77 -10.34
CA PHE A 115 -9.12 -9.31 -10.37
C PHE A 115 -10.18 -8.81 -11.36
N PRO A 116 -11.13 -7.97 -10.93
CA PRO A 116 -12.24 -7.58 -11.78
C PRO A 116 -11.81 -6.56 -12.84
N SER A 117 -12.46 -6.62 -14.00
CA SER A 117 -12.33 -5.59 -15.02
C SER A 117 -12.80 -4.24 -14.47
N GLY A 118 -12.03 -3.18 -14.74
CA GLY A 118 -12.31 -1.85 -14.22
C GLY A 118 -11.76 -1.56 -12.82
N MET A 119 -11.03 -2.50 -12.21
CA MET A 119 -10.27 -2.21 -10.99
C MET A 119 -9.20 -1.13 -11.26
N ILE A 120 -9.12 -0.14 -10.38
CA ILE A 120 -8.15 0.96 -10.46
C ILE A 120 -7.03 0.68 -9.46
N SER A 121 -5.77 0.80 -9.89
CA SER A 121 -4.62 0.70 -9.00
C SER A 121 -3.78 1.96 -9.03
N VAL A 122 -3.30 2.38 -7.86
CA VAL A 122 -2.26 3.40 -7.75
C VAL A 122 -0.91 2.67 -7.64
N SER A 123 -0.20 2.54 -8.75
CA SER A 123 1.08 1.83 -8.84
C SER A 123 2.28 2.78 -8.91
N TYR A 124 3.40 2.36 -8.33
CA TYR A 124 4.72 2.99 -8.52
C TYR A 124 5.58 2.20 -9.51
N ASP A 125 5.07 1.07 -10.02
CA ASP A 125 5.76 0.30 -11.06
C ASP A 125 5.50 0.95 -12.42
N ASP A 126 6.14 2.10 -12.59
CA ASP A 126 5.89 3.02 -13.69
C ASP A 126 6.66 2.57 -14.93
N TRP A 127 6.00 2.59 -16.10
CA TRP A 127 6.63 2.25 -17.38
C TRP A 127 7.71 3.26 -17.77
N ASP A 128 7.58 4.50 -17.33
CA ASP A 128 8.52 5.57 -17.61
C ASP A 128 9.73 5.59 -16.65
N TYR A 129 9.79 4.67 -15.68
CA TYR A 129 10.92 4.52 -14.77
C TYR A 129 11.56 3.13 -14.86
N PRO A 130 12.41 2.89 -15.88
CA PRO A 130 12.96 1.57 -16.19
C PRO A 130 14.03 1.13 -15.17
N LEU A 131 14.34 -0.17 -15.17
CA LEU A 131 15.28 -0.78 -14.22
C LEU A 131 16.66 -0.11 -14.23
N GLU A 132 17.18 0.26 -15.41
CA GLU A 132 18.47 0.92 -15.55
C GLU A 132 18.49 2.27 -14.83
N ALA A 133 17.39 3.03 -14.92
CA ALA A 133 17.24 4.29 -14.19
C ALA A 133 17.16 4.04 -12.68
N ARG A 134 16.38 3.03 -12.24
CA ARG A 134 16.27 2.65 -10.83
C ARG A 134 17.63 2.28 -10.22
N VAL A 135 18.45 1.51 -10.96
CA VAL A 135 19.80 1.11 -10.52
C VAL A 135 20.74 2.31 -10.46
N ARG A 136 20.73 3.16 -11.50
CA ARG A 136 21.54 4.38 -11.53
C ARG A 136 21.21 5.30 -10.35
N ASP A 137 19.94 5.51 -10.09
CA ASP A 137 19.48 6.43 -9.05
C ASP A 137 19.77 5.83 -7.65
N GLY A 138 19.61 4.51 -7.48
CA GLY A 138 20.04 3.79 -6.28
C GLY A 138 21.54 3.93 -6.00
N LEU A 139 22.39 3.80 -7.02
CA LEU A 139 23.83 4.06 -6.90
C LEU A 139 24.12 5.52 -6.55
N GLY A 140 23.38 6.45 -7.15
CA GLY A 140 23.46 7.88 -6.85
C GLY A 140 23.17 8.18 -5.38
N ILE A 141 22.13 7.56 -4.80
CA ILE A 141 21.79 7.70 -3.38
C ILE A 141 22.92 7.21 -2.48
N ILE A 142 23.43 5.99 -2.71
CA ILE A 142 24.48 5.37 -1.89
C ILE A 142 25.77 6.19 -1.96
N THR A 143 26.20 6.57 -3.16
CA THR A 143 27.45 7.32 -3.37
C THR A 143 27.37 8.74 -2.81
N SER A 144 26.24 9.41 -2.97
CA SER A 144 26.02 10.74 -2.39
C SER A 144 26.02 10.70 -0.86
N ALA A 145 25.36 9.70 -0.27
CA ALA A 145 25.37 9.50 1.18
C ALA A 145 26.78 9.21 1.72
N ALA A 146 27.55 8.35 1.03
CA ALA A 146 28.93 8.05 1.41
C ALA A 146 29.84 9.28 1.30
N ALA A 147 29.69 10.09 0.25
CA ALA A 147 30.43 11.34 0.10
C ALA A 147 30.07 12.35 1.19
N ALA A 148 28.78 12.51 1.51
CA ALA A 148 28.33 13.37 2.60
C ALA A 148 28.89 12.92 3.95
N MET A 149 28.86 11.61 4.24
CA MET A 149 29.41 11.04 5.46
C MET A 149 30.92 11.24 5.58
N LEU A 150 31.66 11.04 4.48
CA LEU A 150 33.10 11.26 4.44
C LEU A 150 33.46 12.74 4.72
N VAL A 151 32.67 13.68 4.19
CA VAL A 151 32.87 15.11 4.42
C VAL A 151 32.56 15.50 5.86
N GLU A 152 31.49 14.96 6.45
CA GLU A 152 31.05 15.32 7.80
C GLU A 152 31.85 14.62 8.91
N TYR A 153 32.17 13.33 8.74
CA TYR A 153 32.76 12.49 9.79
C TYR A 153 34.22 12.10 9.51
N GLY A 154 34.71 12.29 8.29
CA GLY A 154 36.08 11.94 7.90
C GLY A 154 36.31 10.45 7.63
N ASP A 155 35.29 9.61 7.74
CA ASP A 155 35.32 8.18 7.43
C ASP A 155 34.01 7.68 6.79
N ILE A 156 34.06 6.48 6.21
CA ILE A 156 32.89 5.73 5.71
C ILE A 156 32.88 4.38 6.45
N PRO A 157 31.73 3.87 6.91
CA PRO A 157 31.65 2.61 7.65
C PRO A 157 32.20 1.43 6.84
N GLU A 158 33.07 0.65 7.47
CA GLU A 158 33.54 -0.60 6.86
C GLU A 158 32.41 -1.63 6.75
N ALA A 159 32.40 -2.36 5.64
CA ALA A 159 31.44 -3.42 5.41
C ALA A 159 31.65 -4.55 6.44
N LYS A 160 30.54 -5.08 6.97
CA LYS A 160 30.60 -6.25 7.86
C LYS A 160 31.15 -7.45 7.10
N THR A 161 32.10 -8.16 7.71
CA THR A 161 32.77 -9.32 7.12
C THR A 161 32.02 -10.63 7.34
N SER A 162 31.05 -10.67 8.25
CA SER A 162 30.23 -11.84 8.54
C SER A 162 28.87 -11.46 9.13
N CYS A 163 27.81 -12.18 8.74
CA CYS A 163 26.49 -12.08 9.36
C CYS A 163 26.40 -12.82 10.72
N TYR A 164 27.37 -13.66 11.06
CA TYR A 164 27.40 -14.46 12.29
C TYR A 164 28.31 -13.87 13.39
N GLY A 165 28.94 -12.73 13.12
CA GLY A 165 29.78 -12.04 14.09
C GLY A 165 28.97 -11.47 15.26
N GLN A 166 29.64 -11.18 16.38
CA GLN A 166 29.00 -10.45 17.47
C GLN A 166 28.58 -9.05 16.98
N MET A 167 27.40 -8.58 17.40
CA MET A 167 26.99 -7.19 17.15
C MET A 167 28.01 -6.25 17.77
N GLU A 168 28.86 -5.65 16.94
CA GLU A 168 29.75 -4.59 17.39
C GLU A 168 28.90 -3.39 17.82
N LYS A 169 29.11 -2.93 19.06
CA LYS A 169 28.56 -1.66 19.53
C LYS A 169 29.30 -0.53 18.82
N THR A 170 28.82 -0.11 17.66
CA THR A 170 29.30 1.13 17.03
C THR A 170 28.99 2.31 17.95
N SER A 171 30.01 2.82 18.63
CA SER A 171 29.95 4.00 19.52
C SER A 171 29.81 5.32 18.75
N LYS A 172 29.85 5.27 17.42
CA LYS A 172 29.71 6.38 16.48
C LYS A 172 28.56 6.10 15.51
N LEU A 173 27.35 5.92 16.01
CA LEU A 173 26.19 6.17 15.15
C LEU A 173 26.08 7.70 15.03
N PRO A 174 25.96 8.27 13.81
CA PRO A 174 25.51 9.64 13.67
C PRO A 174 24.27 9.83 14.54
N PRO A 175 24.12 10.92 15.31
CA PRO A 175 22.86 11.19 15.98
C PRO A 175 21.76 11.10 14.93
N SER A 176 20.80 10.19 15.13
CA SER A 176 19.73 9.91 14.17
C SER A 176 19.17 11.23 13.62
N ALA A 177 19.26 11.44 12.31
CA ALA A 177 18.71 12.62 11.64
C ALA A 177 17.16 12.71 11.71
N LEU A 178 16.52 11.78 12.42
CA LEU A 178 15.10 11.83 12.80
C LEU A 178 14.93 12.54 14.15
N HIS A 179 15.39 13.79 14.25
CA HIS A 179 14.93 14.69 15.30
C HIS A 179 14.63 16.08 14.72
N LYS A 180 13.32 16.29 14.50
CA LYS A 180 12.58 17.53 14.24
C LYS A 180 12.84 18.28 12.94
#